data_AF-A0A4Q4M8E9-F1
#
_entry.id   AF-A0A4Q4M8E9-F1
#
_cell.length_a   1.000
_cell.length_b   1.000
_cell.length_c   1.000
_cell.angle_alpha   90.00
_cell.angle_beta   90.00
_cell.angle_gamma   90.00
#
_symmetry.space_group_name_H-M   'P 1'
#
loop_
_entity.id
_entity.type
_entity.pdbx_description
1 polymer ?
#
loop_
_entity_poly.entity_id
_entity_poly.type
_entity_poly.pdbx_seq_one_letter_code
_entity_poly.pdbx_strand_id
1 'polypeptide(L)'
;MHVQKMEITLRAMTRIYASADFTIVASDGNDADHGLRGVGGPSKNRIPSPQSYSHLWSAYPEDSKWASRGWTFQESLFSRRLIFGSAVSWMCGRCEWREGIHMLRCTEDIHTTEENEWPAERPHLGVPMGMMSLIPTIPSLGRWGMLLENFSSRHLTYEKDARAAFAGATEIMNATFPEGILYGMPKFFFDIALLWLPKDFVLRREGEPSWSCMGWKDGVIDCLSAWYPFYANIFRDSNHSSDWVPIATLRSVAEYRMADTADGIDAGFNGFYEYQAFRDSSCRQLPTGWRRHRHPNGDYFTNILSSRKYSFPLPGVSSAKRQIHTPSAPVLHCFAPCATLTFGCTVTCDKTHRMMMVLCNGEEMVGNLTLMCNIKENIPPHGSLCELIAILAAETSLPERVAQRGWPIMSFGKDRKLLSSTARSDEGGVSFYNVMWIQWVGNIAERRGLGIVHKEFWDALEPEPREIILG
;
A
#
# COMPACT_ATOMS: atom_id res chain seq x y z
N MET A 1 21.85 29.93 -11.13
CA MET A 1 22.71 28.90 -11.74
C MET A 1 22.86 27.63 -10.90
N HIS A 2 23.25 27.68 -9.62
CA HIS A 2 23.42 26.46 -8.80
C HIS A 2 22.10 25.73 -8.48
N VAL A 3 21.04 26.48 -8.12
CA VAL A 3 19.68 25.95 -7.89
C VAL A 3 19.11 25.28 -9.15
N GLN A 4 19.26 25.90 -10.33
CA GLN A 4 18.81 25.33 -11.60
C GLN A 4 19.55 24.03 -11.96
N LYS A 5 20.87 23.96 -11.73
CA LYS A 5 21.62 22.71 -11.93
C LYS A 5 21.13 21.62 -10.98
N MET A 6 20.87 21.95 -9.72
CA MET A 6 20.33 21.01 -8.73
C MET A 6 18.96 20.46 -9.16
N GLU A 7 18.04 21.33 -9.59
CA GLU A 7 16.72 20.90 -10.09
C GLU A 7 16.81 19.99 -11.32
N ILE A 8 17.73 20.29 -12.25
CA ILE A 8 17.96 19.44 -13.43
C ILE A 8 18.45 18.05 -12.99
N THR A 9 19.41 17.98 -12.06
CA THR A 9 19.93 16.71 -11.56
C THR A 9 18.86 15.92 -10.80
N LEU A 10 18.03 16.58 -9.98
CA LEU A 10 16.95 15.92 -9.25
C LEU A 10 15.91 15.33 -10.21
N ARG A 11 15.54 16.06 -11.27
CA ARG A 11 14.66 15.55 -12.32
C ARG A 11 15.29 14.43 -13.15
N ALA A 12 16.62 14.36 -13.19
CA ALA A 12 17.35 13.33 -13.92
C ALA A 12 17.60 12.05 -13.11
N MET A 13 17.35 12.02 -11.78
CA MET A 13 17.66 10.87 -10.93
C MET A 13 17.11 9.55 -11.48
N THR A 14 15.83 9.53 -11.87
CA THR A 14 15.21 8.35 -12.49
C THR A 14 16.01 7.84 -13.69
N ARG A 15 16.43 8.75 -14.59
CA ARG A 15 17.19 8.38 -15.79
C ARG A 15 18.60 7.90 -15.44
N ILE A 16 19.28 8.58 -14.51
CA ILE A 16 20.65 8.24 -14.12
C ILE A 16 20.71 6.80 -13.57
N TYR A 17 19.88 6.47 -12.59
CA TYR A 17 19.91 5.15 -11.95
C TYR A 17 19.30 4.05 -12.84
N ALA A 18 18.30 4.37 -13.67
CA ALA A 18 17.77 3.40 -14.64
C ALA A 18 18.79 3.04 -15.74
N SER A 19 19.59 4.01 -16.17
CA SER A 19 20.62 3.84 -17.20
C SER A 19 21.96 3.32 -16.67
N ALA A 20 22.21 3.40 -15.37
CA ALA A 20 23.41 2.84 -14.77
C ALA A 20 23.54 1.34 -15.04
N ASP A 21 24.77 0.87 -15.25
CA ASP A 21 25.07 -0.56 -15.38
C ASP A 21 24.91 -1.28 -14.04
N PHE A 22 25.42 -0.64 -12.99
CA PHE A 22 25.25 -1.00 -11.58
C PHE A 22 25.42 0.24 -10.71
N THR A 23 24.79 0.21 -9.54
CA THR A 23 24.86 1.27 -8.53
C THR A 23 25.61 0.74 -7.32
N ILE A 24 26.66 1.46 -6.91
CA ILE A 24 27.47 1.13 -5.74
C ILE A 24 26.98 1.96 -4.55
N VAL A 25 26.75 1.29 -3.42
CA VAL A 25 26.27 1.91 -2.19
C VAL A 25 27.25 1.64 -1.05
N ALA A 26 27.79 2.71 -0.46
CA ALA A 26 28.59 2.66 0.75
C ALA A 26 27.68 2.49 1.99
N SER A 27 27.03 1.33 2.11
CA SER A 27 25.98 1.04 3.11
C SER A 27 26.46 1.07 4.57
N ASP A 28 27.75 0.87 4.82
CA ASP A 28 28.36 0.94 6.16
C ASP A 28 28.51 2.37 6.70
N GLY A 29 28.43 3.36 5.81
CA GLY A 29 28.65 4.76 6.10
C GLY A 29 27.37 5.52 6.44
N ASN A 30 27.57 6.74 6.97
CA ASN A 30 26.50 7.72 7.07
C ASN A 30 26.24 8.45 5.75
N ASP A 31 27.20 8.38 4.83
CA ASP A 31 27.23 9.05 3.53
C ASP A 31 28.10 8.28 2.53
N ALA A 32 28.13 8.77 1.28
CA ALA A 32 28.88 8.16 0.20
C ALA A 32 30.42 8.29 0.37
N ASP A 33 30.89 9.26 1.16
CA ASP A 33 32.32 9.53 1.38
C ASP A 33 32.95 8.50 2.34
N HIS A 34 32.14 7.69 3.03
CA HIS A 34 32.63 6.53 3.77
C HIS A 34 33.41 5.55 2.90
N GLY A 35 33.07 5.47 1.61
CA GLY A 35 33.69 4.57 0.65
C GLY A 35 33.40 3.08 0.92
N LEU A 36 34.12 2.22 0.19
CA LEU A 36 34.04 0.76 0.36
C LEU A 36 35.28 0.24 1.08
N ARG A 37 35.10 -0.42 2.22
CA ARG A 37 36.20 -1.06 2.94
C ARG A 37 36.85 -2.13 2.05
N GLY A 38 38.18 -2.19 2.02
CA GLY A 38 38.90 -3.14 1.17
C GLY A 38 39.00 -2.74 -0.30
N VAL A 39 38.63 -1.51 -0.68
CA VAL A 39 38.81 -0.98 -2.05
C VAL A 39 39.58 0.34 -1.97
N GLY A 40 40.87 0.31 -2.31
CA GLY A 40 41.78 1.47 -2.33
C GLY A 40 42.72 1.60 -1.11
N GLY A 41 44.04 1.62 -1.36
CA GLY A 41 45.09 1.85 -0.34
C GLY A 41 45.26 0.71 0.69
N PRO A 42 46.05 0.91 1.77
CA PRO A 42 46.18 -0.05 2.88
C PRO A 42 44.90 -0.01 3.73
N SER A 43 43.79 -0.45 3.14
CA SER A 43 42.50 -0.52 3.79
C SER A 43 42.52 -1.57 4.89
N LYS A 44 41.95 -1.25 6.05
CA LYS A 44 41.70 -2.19 7.15
C LYS A 44 41.03 -3.47 6.64
N ASN A 45 41.41 -4.63 7.19
CA ASN A 45 40.81 -5.92 6.84
C ASN A 45 39.27 -5.83 6.87
N ARG A 46 38.61 -6.35 5.83
CA ARG A 46 37.17 -6.64 5.85
C ARG A 46 36.96 -7.80 6.81
N ILE A 47 36.82 -7.50 8.10
CA ILE A 47 36.37 -8.49 9.08
C ILE A 47 34.84 -8.37 9.06
N PRO A 48 34.11 -9.36 8.52
CA PRO A 48 32.66 -9.36 8.61
C PRO A 48 32.30 -9.27 10.09
N SER A 49 31.56 -8.24 10.50
CA SER A 49 31.06 -8.21 11.87
C SER A 49 30.02 -9.33 12.01
N PRO A 50 29.83 -9.94 13.19
CA PRO A 50 28.71 -10.87 13.41
C PRO A 50 27.34 -10.25 13.08
N GLN A 51 27.22 -8.91 13.21
CA GLN A 51 26.06 -8.11 12.79
C GLN A 51 25.92 -8.04 11.27
N SER A 52 27.02 -8.18 10.51
CA SER A 52 27.00 -8.28 9.04
C SER A 52 26.32 -9.57 8.54
N TYR A 53 25.86 -10.45 9.43
CA TYR A 53 25.08 -11.65 9.12
C TYR A 53 23.73 -11.70 9.86
N SER A 54 23.32 -10.65 10.58
CA SER A 54 22.06 -10.65 11.34
C SER A 54 20.82 -10.79 10.45
N HIS A 55 20.91 -10.33 9.20
CA HIS A 55 19.86 -10.45 8.20
C HIS A 55 20.14 -11.62 7.27
N LEU A 56 19.83 -12.83 7.71
CA LEU A 56 19.92 -14.05 6.89
C LEU A 56 18.88 -14.09 5.74
N TRP A 57 17.94 -13.13 5.71
CA TRP A 57 16.75 -13.18 4.85
C TRP A 57 16.85 -12.35 3.57
N SER A 58 17.73 -11.33 3.50
CA SER A 58 17.93 -10.52 2.29
C SER A 58 19.34 -9.91 2.23
N ALA A 59 19.84 -9.71 1.02
CA ALA A 59 21.07 -8.97 0.76
C ALA A 59 20.88 -7.43 0.84
N TYR A 60 19.65 -6.93 0.95
CA TYR A 60 19.34 -5.50 1.01
C TYR A 60 19.71 -4.92 2.39
N PRO A 61 20.39 -3.75 2.45
CA PRO A 61 20.89 -3.21 3.72
C PRO A 61 19.82 -2.37 4.42
N GLU A 62 18.73 -2.99 4.90
CA GLU A 62 17.58 -2.31 5.51
C GLU A 62 17.98 -1.38 6.67
N ASP A 63 18.95 -1.77 7.49
CA ASP A 63 19.42 -0.99 8.64
C ASP A 63 20.40 0.15 8.29
N SER A 64 20.78 0.31 7.02
CA SER A 64 21.78 1.30 6.63
C SER A 64 21.26 2.74 6.68
N LYS A 65 22.18 3.69 6.85
CA LYS A 65 21.83 5.10 6.70
C LYS A 65 21.35 5.41 5.28
N TRP A 66 21.84 4.70 4.27
CA TRP A 66 21.36 4.81 2.91
C TRP A 66 19.90 4.37 2.79
N ALA A 67 19.50 3.21 3.31
CA ALA A 67 18.13 2.72 3.20
C ALA A 67 17.10 3.56 3.97
N SER A 68 17.53 4.33 4.97
CA SER A 68 16.66 5.22 5.77
C SER A 68 16.50 6.63 5.22
N ARG A 69 17.20 7.03 4.15
CA ARG A 69 17.09 8.38 3.55
C ARG A 69 16.03 8.41 2.45
N GLY A 70 15.21 9.47 2.40
CA GLY A 70 14.11 9.59 1.45
C GLY A 70 14.57 9.69 -0.01
N TRP A 71 15.58 10.53 -0.28
CA TRP A 71 16.11 10.71 -1.64
C TRP A 71 16.77 9.45 -2.23
N THR A 72 17.32 8.57 -1.38
CA THR A 72 17.95 7.32 -1.82
C THR A 72 16.94 6.27 -2.28
N PHE A 73 15.63 6.52 -2.07
CA PHE A 73 14.56 5.67 -2.57
C PHE A 73 14.62 5.51 -4.09
N GLN A 74 14.82 6.61 -4.83
CA GLN A 74 14.95 6.56 -6.28
C GLN A 74 16.22 5.83 -6.72
N GLU A 75 17.30 5.96 -5.94
CA GLU A 75 18.55 5.26 -6.21
C GLU A 75 18.33 3.76 -6.18
N SER A 76 17.67 3.22 -5.15
CA SER A 76 17.36 1.80 -5.09
C SER A 76 16.37 1.41 -6.17
N LEU A 77 15.27 2.16 -6.29
CA LEU A 77 14.12 1.82 -7.11
C LEU A 77 14.47 1.66 -8.60
N PHE A 78 15.29 2.56 -9.13
CA PHE A 78 15.63 2.56 -10.55
C PHE A 78 16.88 1.77 -10.88
N SER A 79 17.71 1.46 -9.88
CA SER A 79 18.88 0.62 -10.09
C SER A 79 18.47 -0.80 -10.46
N ARG A 80 18.90 -1.26 -11.64
CA ARG A 80 18.71 -2.66 -12.07
C ARG A 80 19.61 -3.64 -11.32
N ARG A 81 20.75 -3.13 -10.83
CA ARG A 81 21.80 -3.90 -10.15
C ARG A 81 22.40 -3.04 -9.04
N LEU A 82 22.47 -3.57 -7.83
CA LEU A 82 22.96 -2.90 -6.63
C LEU A 82 24.13 -3.67 -6.03
N ILE A 83 25.14 -2.94 -5.57
CA ILE A 83 26.30 -3.46 -4.85
C ILE A 83 26.41 -2.74 -3.52
N PHE A 84 26.55 -3.47 -2.42
CA PHE A 84 26.66 -2.94 -1.06
C PHE A 84 28.02 -3.24 -0.42
N GLY A 85 28.47 -2.38 0.50
CA GLY A 85 29.76 -2.49 1.19
C GLY A 85 29.64 -2.89 2.65
N SER A 86 30.23 -4.05 2.99
CA SER A 86 30.90 -4.55 4.25
C SER A 86 31.30 -6.00 4.00
N ALA A 87 30.29 -6.86 3.85
CA ALA A 87 30.31 -8.08 3.07
C ALA A 87 29.72 -7.72 1.70
N VAL A 88 30.47 -7.94 0.61
CA VAL A 88 30.01 -7.52 -0.71
C VAL A 88 28.75 -8.28 -1.06
N SER A 89 27.65 -7.55 -1.15
CA SER A 89 26.36 -8.06 -1.58
C SER A 89 26.05 -7.55 -2.98
N TRP A 90 25.56 -8.43 -3.82
CA TRP A 90 25.01 -8.13 -5.13
C TRP A 90 23.52 -8.42 -5.13
N MET A 91 22.75 -7.49 -5.68
CA MET A 91 21.33 -7.70 -5.95
C MET A 91 21.01 -7.29 -7.37
N CYS A 92 20.23 -8.12 -8.06
CA CYS A 92 19.58 -7.74 -9.32
C CYS A 92 18.22 -8.44 -9.39
N GLY A 93 17.38 -8.08 -10.36
CA GLY A 93 16.06 -8.71 -10.54
C GLY A 93 16.04 -10.21 -10.91
N ARG A 94 17.12 -10.96 -10.67
CA ARG A 94 17.24 -12.42 -10.82
C ARG A 94 17.77 -13.10 -9.58
N CYS A 95 18.78 -12.51 -8.92
CA CYS A 95 19.50 -13.17 -7.86
C CYS A 95 20.03 -12.18 -6.82
N GLU A 96 20.17 -12.69 -5.61
CA GLU A 96 20.87 -12.06 -4.49
C GLU A 96 22.09 -12.90 -4.14
N TRP A 97 23.26 -12.27 -4.11
CA TRP A 97 24.53 -12.91 -3.75
C TRP A 97 25.16 -12.12 -2.61
N ARG A 98 25.78 -12.81 -1.67
CA ARG A 98 26.45 -12.17 -0.53
C ARG A 98 27.72 -12.88 -0.18
N GLU A 99 28.79 -12.12 0.00
CA GLU A 99 30.08 -12.61 0.42
C GLU A 99 29.97 -13.41 1.74
N GLY A 100 30.48 -14.64 1.75
CA GLY A 100 30.45 -15.53 2.91
C GLY A 100 29.12 -16.26 3.16
N ILE A 101 28.08 -16.04 2.33
CA ILE A 101 26.83 -16.80 2.38
C ILE A 101 26.66 -17.61 1.10
N HIS A 102 26.70 -18.94 1.21
CA HIS A 102 26.48 -19.86 0.08
C HIS A 102 24.99 -20.15 -0.19
N MET A 103 24.05 -19.59 0.58
CA MET A 103 22.62 -19.71 0.29
C MET A 103 22.21 -18.72 -0.81
N LEU A 104 21.96 -19.25 -2.00
CA LEU A 104 21.33 -18.53 -3.09
C LEU A 104 19.84 -18.32 -2.78
N ARG A 105 19.40 -17.06 -2.61
CA ARG A 105 18.03 -16.69 -2.97
C ARG A 105 18.01 -16.36 -4.45
N CYS A 106 18.11 -17.39 -5.28
CA CYS A 106 17.41 -17.33 -6.55
C CYS A 106 15.92 -17.45 -6.21
N THR A 107 15.06 -16.64 -6.81
CA THR A 107 13.62 -16.92 -6.75
C THR A 107 13.44 -18.37 -7.22
N GLU A 108 12.97 -19.25 -6.33
CA GLU A 108 12.92 -20.72 -6.53
C GLU A 108 12.17 -21.13 -7.81
N ASP A 109 11.47 -20.19 -8.44
CA ASP A 109 10.68 -20.35 -9.67
C ASP A 109 11.44 -20.08 -11.00
N ILE A 110 12.74 -19.76 -10.99
CA ILE A 110 13.55 -19.71 -12.24
C ILE A 110 14.35 -21.01 -12.40
N HIS A 111 13.68 -22.15 -12.22
CA HIS A 111 14.00 -23.35 -12.97
C HIS A 111 13.21 -23.31 -14.27
N THR A 112 13.51 -22.35 -15.15
CA THR A 112 13.07 -22.49 -16.53
C THR A 112 13.81 -23.71 -17.07
N THR A 113 13.06 -24.72 -17.50
CA THR A 113 13.58 -25.93 -18.16
C THR A 113 14.32 -25.59 -19.46
N GLU A 114 14.27 -24.34 -19.90
CA GLU A 114 15.05 -23.77 -21.00
C GLU A 114 15.76 -22.49 -20.51
N GLU A 115 17.08 -22.42 -20.69
CA GLU A 115 17.95 -21.33 -20.21
C GLU A 115 17.63 -19.93 -20.79
N ASN A 116 16.68 -19.83 -21.73
CA ASN A 116 16.44 -18.63 -22.55
C ASN A 116 15.01 -18.06 -22.52
N GLU A 117 14.04 -18.69 -21.86
CA GLU A 117 12.68 -18.14 -21.80
C GLU A 117 12.52 -17.18 -20.60
N TRP A 118 12.19 -15.92 -20.88
CA TRP A 118 11.89 -14.94 -19.84
C TRP A 118 10.40 -15.03 -19.48
N PRO A 119 10.04 -15.16 -18.19
CA PRO A 119 8.65 -15.03 -17.80
C PRO A 119 8.15 -13.61 -18.14
N ALA A 120 6.96 -13.52 -18.73
CA ALA A 120 6.33 -12.24 -19.12
C ALA A 120 6.18 -11.29 -17.92
N GLU A 121 6.10 -11.82 -16.70
CA GLU A 121 6.15 -11.08 -15.45
C GLU A 121 7.17 -11.67 -14.47
N ARG A 122 8.12 -10.84 -14.01
CA ARG A 122 9.12 -11.27 -13.03
C ARG A 122 8.55 -11.19 -11.59
N PRO A 123 8.83 -12.18 -10.73
CA PRO A 123 8.53 -12.08 -9.32
C PRO A 123 9.33 -10.95 -8.68
N HIS A 124 8.72 -10.22 -7.75
CA HIS A 124 9.37 -9.12 -7.05
C HIS A 124 10.22 -9.64 -5.88
N LEU A 125 11.39 -9.06 -5.63
CA LEU A 125 12.34 -9.49 -4.58
C LEU A 125 11.94 -9.07 -3.16
N GLY A 126 10.73 -8.55 -2.97
CA GLY A 126 10.32 -7.91 -1.71
C GLY A 126 11.01 -6.58 -1.37
N VAL A 127 11.91 -6.07 -2.22
CA VAL A 127 12.65 -4.81 -1.97
C VAL A 127 12.55 -3.83 -3.15
N PRO A 128 12.55 -2.50 -2.92
CA PRO A 128 12.29 -1.48 -3.93
C PRO A 128 13.46 -1.33 -4.92
N MET A 129 13.60 -2.23 -5.88
CA MET A 129 14.67 -2.16 -6.88
C MET A 129 14.27 -2.64 -8.27
N GLY A 130 15.03 -2.21 -9.28
CA GLY A 130 14.89 -2.67 -10.65
C GLY A 130 13.50 -2.43 -11.25
N MET A 131 12.78 -1.39 -10.80
CA MET A 131 11.37 -1.19 -11.09
C MET A 131 11.06 -1.12 -12.58
N MET A 132 11.98 -0.60 -13.39
CA MET A 132 11.85 -0.55 -14.85
C MET A 132 11.68 -1.93 -15.50
N SER A 133 12.21 -2.98 -14.87
CA SER A 133 12.05 -4.37 -15.31
C SER A 133 10.86 -5.09 -14.65
N LEU A 134 10.17 -4.42 -13.73
CA LEU A 134 9.11 -4.95 -12.88
C LEU A 134 7.83 -4.10 -12.99
N ILE A 135 7.61 -3.41 -14.11
CA ILE A 135 6.37 -2.65 -14.33
C ILE A 135 5.25 -3.67 -14.60
N PRO A 136 4.13 -3.64 -13.85
CA PRO A 136 3.03 -4.58 -14.06
C PRO A 136 2.26 -4.25 -15.34
N THR A 137 1.72 -5.29 -15.98
CA THR A 137 0.89 -5.17 -17.20
C THR A 137 -0.58 -4.82 -16.90
N ILE A 138 -0.95 -4.89 -15.62
CA ILE A 138 -2.27 -4.60 -15.06
C ILE A 138 -2.13 -3.77 -13.77
N PRO A 139 -3.19 -3.08 -13.33
CA PRO A 139 -3.17 -2.33 -12.07
C PRO A 139 -2.84 -3.22 -10.87
N SER A 140 -1.89 -2.80 -10.03
CA SER A 140 -1.38 -3.62 -8.93
C SER A 140 -1.23 -2.81 -7.64
N LEU A 141 -2.25 -2.85 -6.78
CA LEU A 141 -2.27 -2.11 -5.52
C LEU A 141 -1.17 -2.52 -4.55
N GLY A 142 -0.82 -3.80 -4.44
CA GLY A 142 0.30 -4.27 -3.62
C GLY A 142 1.68 -3.87 -4.17
N ARG A 143 1.89 -3.78 -5.49
CA ARG A 143 3.16 -3.20 -6.00
C ARG A 143 3.24 -1.74 -5.58
N TRP A 144 2.14 -1.00 -5.75
CA TRP A 144 2.06 0.38 -5.32
C TRP A 144 2.22 0.57 -3.81
N GLY A 145 1.52 -0.25 -3.01
CA GLY A 145 1.56 -0.24 -1.56
C GLY A 145 2.96 -0.48 -1.03
N MET A 146 3.70 -1.44 -1.60
CA MET A 146 5.10 -1.67 -1.21
C MET A 146 6.01 -0.47 -1.52
N LEU A 147 5.80 0.24 -2.63
CA LEU A 147 6.54 1.48 -2.92
C LEU A 147 6.23 2.57 -1.89
N LEU A 148 4.94 2.74 -1.56
CA LEU A 148 4.52 3.70 -0.56
C LEU A 148 5.04 3.36 0.85
N GLU A 149 4.95 2.10 1.27
CA GLU A 149 5.46 1.65 2.57
C GLU A 149 6.98 1.86 2.67
N ASN A 150 7.73 1.45 1.65
CA ASN A 150 9.18 1.61 1.67
C ASN A 150 9.61 3.08 1.62
N PHE A 151 8.86 3.93 0.90
CA PHE A 151 9.13 5.36 0.92
C PHE A 151 8.79 5.98 2.28
N SER A 152 7.66 5.60 2.89
CA SER A 152 7.22 6.11 4.18
C SER A 152 8.16 5.75 5.33
N SER A 153 8.87 4.63 5.25
CA SER A 153 9.87 4.23 6.24
C SER A 153 11.18 5.03 6.17
N ARG A 154 11.27 6.00 5.25
CA ARG A 154 12.46 6.82 5.03
C ARG A 154 12.24 8.24 5.54
N HIS A 155 13.34 8.86 5.95
CA HIS A 155 13.37 10.21 6.49
C HIS A 155 13.88 11.19 5.44
N LEU A 156 13.20 12.32 5.31
CA LEU A 156 13.64 13.45 4.50
C LEU A 156 14.28 14.49 5.42
N THR A 157 15.34 15.15 4.94
CA THR A 157 15.87 16.33 5.62
C THR A 157 14.94 17.52 5.45
N TYR A 158 14.29 17.62 4.28
CA TYR A 158 13.34 18.66 3.95
C TYR A 158 12.03 18.03 3.51
N GLU A 159 10.99 18.16 4.33
CA GLU A 159 9.69 17.52 4.07
C GLU A 159 9.01 17.98 2.79
N LYS A 160 9.31 19.21 2.33
CA LYS A 160 8.85 19.74 1.03
C LYS A 160 9.34 18.91 -0.17
N ASP A 161 10.41 18.14 0.00
CA ASP A 161 10.98 17.33 -1.08
C ASP A 161 10.21 16.02 -1.31
N ALA A 162 9.25 15.65 -0.46
CA ALA A 162 8.60 14.34 -0.52
C ALA A 162 7.99 14.03 -1.90
N ARG A 163 7.25 14.98 -2.49
CA ARG A 163 6.68 14.80 -3.83
C ARG A 163 7.78 14.59 -4.87
N ALA A 164 8.87 15.36 -4.81
CA ALA A 164 9.98 15.25 -5.76
C ALA A 164 10.76 13.93 -5.58
N ALA A 165 11.00 13.53 -4.34
CA ALA A 165 11.69 12.28 -3.99
C ALA A 165 10.87 11.04 -4.40
N PHE A 166 9.54 11.14 -4.44
CA PHE A 166 8.63 10.05 -4.85
C PHE A 166 8.14 10.17 -6.32
N ALA A 167 8.46 11.27 -7.01
CA ALA A 167 7.91 11.60 -8.32
C ALA A 167 8.18 10.51 -9.37
N GLY A 168 9.40 9.97 -9.43
CA GLY A 168 9.74 8.93 -10.40
C GLY A 168 8.91 7.65 -10.23
N ALA A 169 8.63 7.25 -8.98
CA ALA A 169 7.80 6.08 -8.70
C ALA A 169 6.36 6.32 -9.16
N THR A 170 5.84 7.52 -8.86
CA THR A 170 4.52 7.95 -9.32
C THR A 170 4.45 7.96 -10.84
N GLU A 171 5.42 8.57 -11.53
CA GLU A 171 5.44 8.66 -13.00
C GLU A 171 5.37 7.28 -13.67
N ILE A 172 6.17 6.33 -13.19
CA ILE A 172 6.22 4.97 -13.76
C ILE A 172 4.95 4.18 -13.45
N MET A 173 4.46 4.25 -12.21
CA MET A 173 3.26 3.49 -11.81
C MET A 173 1.97 4.12 -12.30
N ASN A 174 1.94 5.43 -12.54
CA ASN A 174 0.76 6.13 -13.04
C ASN A 174 0.29 5.57 -14.39
N ALA A 175 1.22 5.12 -15.24
CA ALA A 175 0.90 4.44 -16.49
C ALA A 175 0.15 3.10 -16.28
N THR A 176 0.25 2.49 -15.09
CA THR A 176 -0.31 1.17 -14.80
C THR A 176 -1.72 1.20 -14.21
N PHE A 177 -2.20 2.36 -13.76
CA PHE A 177 -3.52 2.53 -13.17
C PHE A 177 -4.44 3.31 -14.12
N PRO A 178 -5.61 2.78 -14.50
CA PRO A 178 -6.65 3.54 -15.18
C PRO A 178 -6.99 4.80 -14.36
N GLU A 179 -7.15 5.93 -15.06
CA GLU A 179 -7.36 7.25 -14.43
C GLU A 179 -6.21 7.73 -13.52
N GLY A 180 -5.16 6.91 -13.39
CA GLY A 180 -3.91 7.08 -12.67
C GLY A 180 -4.01 7.38 -11.19
N ILE A 181 -3.01 8.11 -10.68
CA ILE A 181 -2.72 8.24 -9.25
C ILE A 181 -2.88 9.69 -8.83
N LEU A 182 -3.76 9.92 -7.86
CA LEU A 182 -4.10 11.22 -7.32
C LEU A 182 -3.54 11.34 -5.89
N TYR A 183 -2.58 12.25 -5.68
CA TYR A 183 -1.90 12.42 -4.37
C TYR A 183 -1.41 11.09 -3.77
N GLY A 184 -0.92 10.17 -4.59
CA GLY A 184 -0.49 8.84 -4.15
C GLY A 184 -1.60 7.79 -4.02
N MET A 185 -2.87 8.15 -4.24
CA MET A 185 -4.02 7.24 -4.22
C MET A 185 -4.46 6.87 -5.66
N PRO A 186 -4.42 5.59 -6.07
CA PRO A 186 -4.90 5.19 -7.39
C PRO A 186 -6.41 5.38 -7.55
N LYS A 187 -6.85 6.22 -8.50
CA LYS A 187 -8.26 6.54 -8.72
C LYS A 187 -9.11 5.29 -9.02
N PHE A 188 -8.56 4.34 -9.77
CA PHE A 188 -9.24 3.08 -10.10
C PHE A 188 -9.64 2.24 -8.88
N PHE A 189 -8.91 2.34 -7.77
CA PHE A 189 -9.17 1.61 -6.51
C PHE A 189 -9.34 2.58 -5.33
N PHE A 190 -9.92 3.75 -5.55
CA PHE A 190 -9.72 4.88 -4.65
C PHE A 190 -10.19 4.64 -3.21
N ASP A 191 -11.41 4.13 -3.03
CA ASP A 191 -11.95 3.82 -1.70
C ASP A 191 -11.17 2.72 -0.97
N ILE A 192 -10.71 1.69 -1.69
CA ILE A 192 -9.80 0.67 -1.16
C ILE A 192 -8.46 1.32 -0.78
N ALA A 193 -7.93 2.21 -1.62
CA ALA A 193 -6.66 2.90 -1.36
C ALA A 193 -6.74 3.77 -0.10
N LEU A 194 -7.90 4.39 0.18
CA LEU A 194 -8.15 5.12 1.43
C LEU A 194 -8.07 4.22 2.67
N LEU A 195 -8.08 2.90 2.55
CA LEU A 195 -8.01 2.00 3.70
C LEU A 195 -6.60 1.85 4.32
N TRP A 196 -5.61 2.59 3.85
CA TRP A 196 -4.25 2.57 4.41
C TRP A 196 -4.27 2.87 5.92
N LEU A 197 -3.30 2.34 6.68
CA LEU A 197 -3.20 2.54 8.13
C LEU A 197 -1.80 2.98 8.54
N PRO A 198 -1.62 3.65 9.68
CA PRO A 198 -0.29 3.80 10.29
C PRO A 198 0.18 2.44 10.84
N LYS A 199 1.43 2.01 10.61
CA LYS A 199 2.05 0.91 11.37
C LYS A 199 2.45 1.37 12.76
N ASP A 200 2.92 2.60 12.85
CA ASP A 200 3.33 3.27 14.08
C ASP A 200 2.85 4.73 14.03
N PHE A 201 3.20 5.56 15.00
CA PHE A 201 2.84 6.98 15.00
C PHE A 201 3.27 7.67 13.72
N VAL A 202 2.36 8.47 13.18
CA VAL A 202 2.62 9.33 12.02
C VAL A 202 2.30 10.77 12.37
N LEU A 203 3.01 11.70 11.75
CA LEU A 203 2.79 13.14 11.88
C LEU A 203 2.24 13.71 10.59
N ARG A 204 1.45 14.78 10.71
CA ARG A 204 0.89 15.47 9.54
C ARG A 204 1.99 16.16 8.73
N ARG A 205 1.95 15.99 7.40
CA ARG A 205 2.75 16.77 6.45
C ARG A 205 1.94 18.00 6.02
N GLU A 206 2.47 19.19 6.31
CA GLU A 206 1.82 20.45 5.94
C GLU A 206 1.62 20.58 4.43
N GLY A 207 0.46 21.09 4.01
CA GLY A 207 0.13 21.37 2.60
C GLY A 207 -0.23 20.16 1.74
N GLU A 208 -0.19 18.95 2.28
CA GLU A 208 -0.72 17.74 1.64
C GLU A 208 -2.14 17.41 2.13
N PRO A 209 -2.94 16.58 1.44
CA PRO A 209 -4.24 16.14 1.95
C PRO A 209 -4.15 15.10 3.07
N SER A 210 -5.01 15.18 4.09
CA SER A 210 -5.05 14.23 5.22
C SER A 210 -5.58 12.85 4.84
N TRP A 211 -6.46 12.79 3.83
CA TRP A 211 -7.02 11.55 3.30
C TRP A 211 -5.98 10.71 2.52
N SER A 212 -4.92 11.33 2.01
CA SER A 212 -3.81 10.65 1.35
C SER A 212 -2.78 10.15 2.35
N CYS A 213 -2.23 8.96 2.11
CA CYS A 213 -1.11 8.45 2.89
C CYS A 213 0.19 9.29 2.73
N MET A 214 0.33 10.01 1.62
CA MET A 214 1.47 10.92 1.38
C MET A 214 1.39 12.18 2.24
N GLY A 215 0.23 12.46 2.83
CA GLY A 215 0.02 13.57 3.74
C GLY A 215 0.56 13.35 5.15
N TRP A 216 1.32 12.28 5.37
CA TRP A 216 1.85 11.86 6.66
C TRP A 216 3.36 11.58 6.59
N LYS A 217 4.05 11.63 7.74
CA LYS A 217 5.51 11.51 7.86
C LYS A 217 5.94 10.93 9.22
N ASP A 218 7.24 10.73 9.38
CA ASP A 218 7.90 10.30 10.63
C ASP A 218 7.35 8.97 11.20
N GLY A 219 6.82 8.12 10.31
CA GLY A 219 6.27 6.81 10.62
C GLY A 219 5.95 6.01 9.36
N VAL A 220 5.84 4.70 9.51
CA VAL A 220 5.58 3.79 8.39
C VAL A 220 4.08 3.64 8.19
N ILE A 221 3.61 3.75 6.96
CA ILE A 221 2.23 3.40 6.62
C ILE A 221 2.11 1.89 6.31
N ASP A 222 0.90 1.35 6.38
CA ASP A 222 0.52 -0.01 6.05
C ASP A 222 -0.55 0.05 4.97
N CYS A 223 -0.11 -0.19 3.76
CA CYS A 223 -0.93 -0.35 2.58
C CYS A 223 -1.09 -1.83 2.28
N LEU A 224 0.00 -2.60 2.36
CA LEU A 224 0.08 -3.99 2.01
C LEU A 224 -0.91 -4.83 2.78
N SER A 225 -0.89 -4.75 4.11
CA SER A 225 -1.76 -5.57 4.95
C SER A 225 -3.20 -5.06 4.88
N ALA A 226 -3.37 -3.73 4.91
CA ALA A 226 -4.67 -3.08 4.88
C ALA A 226 -5.45 -3.39 3.60
N TRP A 227 -4.77 -3.40 2.45
CA TRP A 227 -5.41 -3.56 1.16
C TRP A 227 -5.33 -5.00 0.59
N TYR A 228 -4.39 -5.85 1.04
CA TYR A 228 -4.23 -7.26 0.62
C TYR A 228 -5.53 -8.08 0.53
N PRO A 229 -6.48 -7.97 1.48
CA PRO A 229 -7.77 -8.66 1.43
C PRO A 229 -8.57 -8.42 0.14
N PHE A 230 -8.30 -7.29 -0.53
CA PHE A 230 -9.06 -6.75 -1.65
C PHE A 230 -8.33 -6.86 -3.00
N TYR A 231 -7.10 -7.38 -3.03
CA TYR A 231 -6.32 -7.51 -4.27
C TYR A 231 -5.48 -8.79 -4.39
N ALA A 232 -6.01 -9.93 -3.96
CA ALA A 232 -5.27 -11.19 -3.98
C ALA A 232 -4.51 -11.43 -5.33
N ASN A 233 -3.20 -11.70 -5.23
CA ASN A 233 -2.14 -11.90 -6.26
C ASN A 233 -1.09 -10.80 -6.46
N ILE A 234 -0.18 -10.56 -5.50
CA ILE A 234 0.99 -9.71 -5.78
C ILE A 234 2.33 -10.32 -5.36
N PHE A 235 2.37 -11.19 -4.35
CA PHE A 235 3.64 -11.64 -3.77
C PHE A 235 3.84 -13.15 -3.76
N ARG A 236 2.86 -13.93 -4.21
CA ARG A 236 2.93 -15.39 -4.20
C ARG A 236 2.29 -15.92 -5.46
N ASP A 237 3.08 -16.68 -6.21
CA ASP A 237 2.59 -17.64 -7.19
C ASP A 237 2.77 -19.03 -6.57
N SER A 238 2.26 -19.20 -5.35
CA SER A 238 2.37 -20.46 -4.62
C SER A 238 1.43 -21.53 -5.18
N ASN A 239 0.66 -21.16 -6.19
CA ASN A 239 -0.39 -21.94 -6.81
C ASN A 239 -1.48 -22.39 -5.81
N HIS A 240 -1.52 -21.80 -4.62
CA HIS A 240 -2.51 -22.04 -3.60
C HIS A 240 -3.72 -21.13 -3.81
N SER A 241 -4.94 -21.61 -3.54
CA SER A 241 -6.15 -20.84 -3.82
C SER A 241 -6.27 -19.52 -3.04
N SER A 242 -5.50 -19.35 -1.97
CA SER A 242 -5.36 -18.05 -1.30
C SER A 242 -4.81 -16.95 -2.18
N ASP A 243 -4.14 -17.29 -3.28
CA ASP A 243 -3.51 -16.33 -4.17
C ASP A 243 -4.57 -15.63 -5.02
N TRP A 244 -5.63 -16.33 -5.48
CA TRP A 244 -6.66 -15.77 -6.35
C TRP A 244 -8.07 -15.67 -5.76
N VAL A 245 -8.34 -16.28 -4.62
CA VAL A 245 -9.67 -16.18 -4.01
C VAL A 245 -9.70 -14.94 -3.11
N PRO A 246 -10.55 -13.94 -3.37
CA PRO A 246 -10.69 -12.77 -2.50
C PRO A 246 -11.26 -13.16 -1.14
N ILE A 247 -11.01 -12.35 -0.11
CA ILE A 247 -11.49 -12.62 1.26
C ILE A 247 -12.89 -12.03 1.50
N ALA A 248 -13.23 -10.98 0.76
CA ALA A 248 -14.50 -10.27 0.87
C ALA A 248 -14.97 -9.76 -0.50
N THR A 249 -16.28 -9.62 -0.64
CA THR A 249 -16.93 -8.86 -1.71
C THR A 249 -17.11 -7.42 -1.22
N LEU A 250 -16.82 -6.44 -2.06
CA LEU A 250 -16.89 -5.03 -1.71
C LEU A 250 -18.04 -4.30 -2.40
N ARG A 251 -18.48 -3.19 -1.80
CA ARG A 251 -19.40 -2.23 -2.41
C ARG A 251 -18.96 -0.81 -2.07
N SER A 252 -18.79 0.04 -3.08
CA SER A 252 -18.58 1.50 -2.89
C SER A 252 -19.77 2.08 -2.15
N VAL A 253 -19.52 2.89 -1.12
CA VAL A 253 -20.59 3.55 -0.33
C VAL A 253 -20.51 5.08 -0.46
N ALA A 254 -19.31 5.62 -0.60
CA ALA A 254 -19.09 7.03 -0.87
C ALA A 254 -18.84 7.31 -2.36
N GLU A 255 -19.15 8.53 -2.77
CA GLU A 255 -18.84 9.10 -4.09
C GLU A 255 -17.81 10.23 -3.96
N TYR A 256 -16.95 10.39 -4.97
CA TYR A 256 -15.80 11.29 -4.91
C TYR A 256 -15.72 12.20 -6.13
N ARG A 257 -15.39 13.47 -5.91
CA ARG A 257 -15.11 14.44 -6.98
C ARG A 257 -14.02 15.42 -6.54
N MET A 258 -13.20 15.89 -7.49
CA MET A 258 -12.22 16.95 -7.22
C MET A 258 -12.87 18.33 -7.33
N ALA A 259 -12.39 19.29 -6.55
CA ALA A 259 -12.93 20.66 -6.57
C ALA A 259 -12.68 21.42 -7.89
N ASP A 260 -11.57 21.15 -8.58
CA ASP A 260 -11.14 21.89 -9.79
C ASP A 260 -11.81 21.43 -11.10
N THR A 261 -12.71 20.45 -11.10
CA THR A 261 -13.42 20.03 -12.32
C THR A 261 -14.67 20.88 -12.53
N ALA A 262 -14.57 21.85 -13.45
CA ALA A 262 -15.62 22.81 -13.79
C ALA A 262 -16.90 22.18 -14.40
N ASP A 263 -16.83 20.92 -14.83
CA ASP A 263 -17.93 20.19 -15.44
C ASP A 263 -18.17 18.92 -14.61
N GLY A 264 -19.43 18.69 -14.19
CA GLY A 264 -19.81 17.72 -13.17
C GLY A 264 -19.24 16.30 -13.34
N ILE A 265 -19.09 15.63 -12.18
CA ILE A 265 -18.70 14.21 -12.01
C ILE A 265 -17.39 13.86 -12.75
N ASP A 266 -16.27 13.90 -12.03
CA ASP A 266 -15.03 13.25 -12.47
C ASP A 266 -15.27 11.73 -12.49
N ALA A 267 -15.61 11.19 -13.66
CA ALA A 267 -16.05 9.81 -13.89
C ALA A 267 -14.94 8.74 -13.70
N GLY A 268 -13.93 9.01 -12.88
CA GLY A 268 -12.72 8.20 -12.82
C GLY A 268 -12.43 7.48 -11.50
N PHE A 269 -13.29 7.61 -10.49
CA PHE A 269 -13.09 6.94 -9.19
C PHE A 269 -13.71 5.55 -9.16
N ASN A 270 -13.06 4.62 -8.45
CA ASN A 270 -13.60 3.30 -8.11
C ASN A 270 -13.96 2.40 -9.31
N GLY A 271 -13.23 2.52 -10.43
CA GLY A 271 -13.43 1.67 -11.61
C GLY A 271 -13.26 0.15 -11.35
N PHE A 272 -12.62 -0.24 -10.25
CA PHE A 272 -12.47 -1.64 -9.85
C PHE A 272 -13.79 -2.42 -9.75
N TYR A 273 -14.89 -1.79 -9.33
CA TYR A 273 -16.15 -2.49 -9.09
C TYR A 273 -16.78 -3.08 -10.37
N GLU A 274 -16.50 -2.50 -11.54
CA GLU A 274 -16.87 -3.10 -12.82
C GLU A 274 -16.23 -4.49 -13.00
N TYR A 275 -14.98 -4.61 -12.56
CA TYR A 275 -14.19 -5.83 -12.68
C TYR A 275 -14.49 -6.86 -11.59
N GLN A 276 -14.84 -6.40 -10.39
CA GLN A 276 -15.41 -7.28 -9.37
C GLN A 276 -16.72 -7.91 -9.88
N ALA A 277 -17.58 -7.14 -10.54
CA ALA A 277 -18.84 -7.63 -11.05
C ALA A 277 -18.70 -8.69 -12.17
N PHE A 278 -17.60 -8.69 -12.95
CA PHE A 278 -17.28 -9.84 -13.81
C PHE A 278 -17.15 -11.10 -12.99
N ARG A 279 -16.44 -11.09 -11.85
CA ARG A 279 -16.29 -12.28 -10.99
C ARG A 279 -17.63 -12.79 -10.49
N ASP A 280 -18.47 -11.88 -10.01
CA ASP A 280 -19.75 -12.20 -9.37
C ASP A 280 -20.80 -12.73 -10.36
N SER A 281 -20.67 -12.42 -11.65
CA SER A 281 -21.60 -12.83 -12.71
C SER A 281 -20.94 -13.72 -13.75
N SER A 282 -21.23 -15.03 -13.71
CA SER A 282 -20.70 -16.02 -14.67
C SER A 282 -21.17 -15.79 -16.11
N CYS A 283 -22.30 -15.10 -16.32
CA CYS A 283 -22.88 -14.82 -17.64
C CYS A 283 -22.30 -13.57 -18.32
N ARG A 284 -21.50 -12.75 -17.63
CA ARG A 284 -20.93 -11.53 -18.24
C ARG A 284 -19.79 -11.88 -19.19
N GLN A 285 -19.77 -11.24 -20.36
CA GLN A 285 -18.66 -11.33 -21.29
C GLN A 285 -17.42 -10.70 -20.68
N LEU A 286 -16.33 -11.47 -20.59
CA LEU A 286 -15.07 -10.98 -20.04
C LEU A 286 -14.39 -9.98 -20.99
N PRO A 287 -13.56 -9.07 -20.46
CA PRO A 287 -12.73 -8.21 -21.31
C PRO A 287 -11.82 -9.04 -22.23
N THR A 288 -11.47 -8.47 -23.38
CA THR A 288 -10.65 -9.17 -24.39
C THR A 288 -9.34 -9.68 -23.79
N GLY A 289 -9.00 -10.94 -24.10
CA GLY A 289 -7.78 -11.58 -23.61
C GLY A 289 -7.92 -12.26 -22.25
N TRP A 290 -9.06 -12.19 -21.58
CA TRP A 290 -9.30 -12.89 -20.32
C TRP A 290 -10.05 -14.21 -20.51
N ARG A 291 -9.70 -15.20 -19.68
CA ARG A 291 -10.42 -16.47 -19.56
C ARG A 291 -10.73 -16.76 -18.09
N ARG A 292 -11.93 -17.24 -17.82
CA ARG A 292 -12.34 -17.74 -16.50
C ARG A 292 -12.11 -19.24 -16.43
N HIS A 293 -11.60 -19.69 -15.28
CA HIS A 293 -11.40 -21.10 -14.96
C HIS A 293 -12.14 -21.44 -13.68
N ARG A 294 -12.88 -22.54 -13.70
CA ARG A 294 -13.53 -23.08 -12.50
C ARG A 294 -12.52 -23.82 -11.65
N HIS A 295 -12.62 -23.66 -10.34
CA HIS A 295 -11.76 -24.36 -9.39
C HIS A 295 -12.54 -24.68 -8.11
N PRO A 296 -12.32 -25.83 -7.45
CA PRO A 296 -13.07 -26.24 -6.27
C PRO A 296 -13.08 -25.20 -5.15
N ASN A 297 -11.95 -24.53 -4.94
CA ASN A 297 -11.80 -23.50 -3.89
C ASN A 297 -12.23 -22.09 -4.33
N GLY A 298 -12.75 -21.93 -5.55
CA GLY A 298 -13.19 -20.65 -6.12
C GLY A 298 -12.50 -20.29 -7.44
N ASP A 299 -13.28 -19.75 -8.37
CA ASP A 299 -12.87 -19.38 -9.72
C ASP A 299 -11.63 -18.46 -9.76
N TYR A 300 -10.85 -18.58 -10.83
CA TYR A 300 -9.73 -17.70 -11.15
C TYR A 300 -9.76 -17.27 -12.62
N PHE A 301 -8.99 -16.24 -12.92
CA PHE A 301 -8.85 -15.69 -14.27
C PHE A 301 -7.42 -15.81 -14.75
N THR A 302 -7.22 -16.02 -16.05
CA THR A 302 -5.90 -15.92 -16.70
C THR A 302 -5.98 -14.96 -17.87
N ASN A 303 -4.88 -14.28 -18.16
CA ASN A 303 -4.76 -13.39 -19.30
C ASN A 303 -3.97 -14.10 -20.42
N ILE A 304 -4.28 -13.84 -21.70
CA ILE A 304 -3.52 -14.42 -22.82
C ILE A 304 -2.01 -14.10 -22.78
N LEU A 305 -1.62 -13.01 -22.11
CA LEU A 305 -0.22 -12.59 -21.96
C LEU A 305 0.48 -13.22 -20.74
N SER A 306 -0.25 -13.91 -19.86
CA SER A 306 0.30 -14.45 -18.61
C SER A 306 -0.46 -15.69 -18.12
N SER A 307 0.27 -16.76 -17.83
CA SER A 307 -0.28 -17.99 -17.24
C SER A 307 -0.64 -17.85 -15.75
N ARG A 308 -0.37 -16.68 -15.13
CA ARG A 308 -0.71 -16.43 -13.72
C ARG A 308 -2.21 -16.44 -13.49
N LYS A 309 -2.58 -16.89 -12.30
CA LYS A 309 -3.96 -16.87 -11.81
C LYS A 309 -4.25 -15.53 -11.17
N TYR A 310 -5.37 -14.92 -11.51
CA TYR A 310 -5.82 -13.63 -11.00
C TYR A 310 -7.19 -13.76 -10.32
N SER A 311 -7.45 -12.92 -9.33
CA SER A 311 -8.75 -12.81 -8.68
C SER A 311 -9.81 -12.16 -9.55
N PHE A 312 -9.40 -11.18 -10.36
CA PHE A 312 -10.27 -10.35 -11.19
C PHE A 312 -9.64 -10.15 -12.57
N PRO A 313 -10.43 -10.08 -13.65
CA PRO A 313 -9.95 -9.88 -15.00
C PRO A 313 -9.65 -8.40 -15.29
N LEU A 314 -8.74 -7.79 -14.51
CA LEU A 314 -8.43 -6.36 -14.50
C LEU A 314 -8.06 -5.79 -15.89
N PRO A 315 -8.26 -4.48 -16.14
CA PRO A 315 -7.93 -3.90 -17.43
C PRO A 315 -6.43 -3.98 -17.69
N GLY A 316 -6.06 -4.26 -18.93
CA GLY A 316 -4.69 -4.04 -19.39
C GLY A 316 -4.37 -2.56 -19.45
N VAL A 317 -3.09 -2.23 -19.36
CA VAL A 317 -2.61 -0.85 -19.54
C VAL A 317 -2.87 -0.39 -20.97
N SER A 318 -3.77 0.59 -21.16
CA SER A 318 -3.88 1.30 -22.43
C SER A 318 -2.70 2.25 -22.57
N SER A 319 -1.96 2.16 -23.67
CA SER A 319 -0.80 3.00 -23.99
C SER A 319 -1.14 4.49 -24.19
N ALA A 320 -2.42 4.87 -24.11
CA ALA A 320 -2.84 6.26 -24.11
C ALA A 320 -2.42 6.93 -22.79
N LYS A 321 -1.28 7.65 -22.81
CA LYS A 321 -0.88 8.57 -21.75
C LYS A 321 -2.00 9.60 -21.54
N ARG A 322 -2.90 9.36 -20.59
CA ARG A 322 -3.78 10.43 -20.11
C ARG A 322 -2.93 11.35 -19.24
N GLN A 323 -2.77 12.60 -19.67
CA GLN A 323 -2.26 13.65 -18.79
C GLN A 323 -3.28 13.79 -17.67
N ILE A 324 -2.97 13.23 -16.51
CA ILE A 324 -3.77 13.45 -15.32
C ILE A 324 -3.27 14.77 -14.74
N HIS A 325 -4.12 15.79 -14.87
CA HIS A 325 -3.91 17.04 -14.18
C HIS A 325 -4.06 16.76 -12.68
N THR A 326 -2.95 16.83 -11.94
CA THR A 326 -3.05 16.93 -10.47
C THR A 326 -3.68 18.28 -10.17
N PRO A 327 -4.86 18.32 -9.50
CA PRO A 327 -5.53 19.58 -9.18
C PRO A 327 -4.63 20.50 -8.37
N SER A 328 -4.84 21.81 -8.50
CA SER A 328 -4.02 22.82 -7.84
C SER A 328 -4.19 22.77 -6.31
N ALA A 329 -5.39 22.41 -5.86
CA ALA A 329 -5.74 22.23 -4.46
C ALA A 329 -6.01 20.73 -4.16
N PRO A 330 -5.52 20.21 -3.01
CA PRO A 330 -5.74 18.83 -2.59
C PRO A 330 -7.15 18.59 -1.99
N VAL A 331 -8.16 19.30 -2.47
CA VAL A 331 -9.51 19.27 -1.92
C VAL A 331 -10.37 18.25 -2.65
N LEU A 332 -10.90 17.31 -1.87
CA LEU A 332 -11.72 16.20 -2.33
C LEU A 332 -13.13 16.34 -1.77
N HIS A 333 -14.11 16.48 -2.63
CA HIS A 333 -15.51 16.41 -2.24
C HIS A 333 -15.91 14.94 -2.17
N CYS A 334 -16.44 14.53 -1.01
CA CYS A 334 -16.88 13.19 -0.70
C CYS A 334 -18.36 13.25 -0.34
N PHE A 335 -19.21 12.52 -1.07
CA PHE A 335 -20.62 12.36 -0.70
C PHE A 335 -20.79 10.98 -0.06
N ALA A 336 -21.08 10.94 1.24
CA ALA A 336 -21.04 9.70 2.02
C ALA A 336 -22.07 9.69 3.16
N PRO A 337 -22.63 8.51 3.53
CA PRO A 337 -23.42 8.33 4.74
C PRO A 337 -22.60 8.71 5.98
N CYS A 338 -23.18 9.57 6.82
CA CYS A 338 -22.56 10.09 8.03
C CYS A 338 -23.29 9.58 9.28
N ALA A 339 -22.54 9.16 10.28
CA ALA A 339 -23.08 8.81 11.60
C ALA A 339 -22.21 9.38 12.71
N THR A 340 -22.78 9.56 13.89
CA THR A 340 -22.03 9.91 15.10
C THR A 340 -22.10 8.76 16.09
N LEU A 341 -20.94 8.29 16.53
CA LEU A 341 -20.78 7.32 17.61
C LEU A 341 -20.03 7.95 18.77
N THR A 342 -19.79 7.20 19.83
CA THR A 342 -18.95 7.64 20.96
C THR A 342 -17.66 6.85 21.03
N PHE A 343 -16.60 7.49 21.51
CA PHE A 343 -15.34 6.83 21.78
C PHE A 343 -15.41 6.00 23.06
N GLY A 344 -15.07 4.71 22.95
CA GLY A 344 -14.92 3.81 24.08
C GLY A 344 -13.50 3.81 24.62
N CYS A 345 -13.04 2.65 25.11
CA CYS A 345 -11.69 2.50 25.64
C CYS A 345 -10.62 2.39 24.55
N THR A 346 -9.42 2.85 24.87
CA THR A 346 -8.23 2.70 24.02
C THR A 346 -7.58 1.34 24.29
N VAL A 347 -7.15 0.67 23.23
CA VAL A 347 -6.42 -0.61 23.30
C VAL A 347 -5.24 -0.56 22.34
N THR A 348 -4.09 -1.04 22.79
CA THR A 348 -2.92 -1.22 21.92
C THR A 348 -2.97 -2.62 21.31
N CYS A 349 -2.77 -2.73 20.00
CA CYS A 349 -2.67 -4.03 19.33
C CYS A 349 -1.30 -4.68 19.64
N ASP A 350 -1.29 -5.83 20.31
CA ASP A 350 -0.04 -6.53 20.68
C ASP A 350 0.85 -6.91 19.49
N LYS A 351 0.26 -7.08 18.30
CA LYS A 351 0.99 -7.49 17.09
C LYS A 351 1.56 -6.33 16.29
N THR A 352 0.88 -5.19 16.30
CA THR A 352 1.19 -4.06 15.42
C THR A 352 1.58 -2.80 16.18
N HIS A 353 1.51 -2.81 17.52
CA HIS A 353 1.67 -1.65 18.40
C HIS A 353 0.74 -0.46 18.08
N ARG A 354 -0.25 -0.67 17.21
CA ARG A 354 -1.25 0.35 16.84
C ARG A 354 -2.13 0.72 18.01
N MET A 355 -2.42 2.00 18.11
CA MET A 355 -3.47 2.50 18.98
C MET A 355 -4.83 2.34 18.30
N MET A 356 -5.69 1.54 18.91
CA MET A 356 -7.07 1.35 18.51
C MET A 356 -8.00 1.90 19.57
N MET A 357 -9.16 2.38 19.16
CA MET A 357 -10.21 2.87 20.02
C MET A 357 -11.50 2.13 19.72
N VAL A 358 -12.21 1.69 20.75
CA VAL A 358 -13.53 1.09 20.58
C VAL A 358 -14.52 2.17 20.14
N LEU A 359 -15.44 1.82 19.23
CA LEU A 359 -16.57 2.67 18.88
C LEU A 359 -17.82 2.12 19.57
N CYS A 360 -18.55 2.99 20.27
CA CYS A 360 -19.71 2.63 21.05
C CYS A 360 -20.98 3.36 20.59
N ASN A 361 -22.10 2.64 20.64
CA ASN A 361 -23.44 3.21 20.60
C ASN A 361 -24.10 3.00 21.97
N GLY A 362 -24.13 4.06 22.80
CA GLY A 362 -24.44 3.90 24.22
C GLY A 362 -23.39 3.01 24.92
N GLU A 363 -23.84 1.91 25.54
CA GLU A 363 -22.96 0.94 26.21
C GLU A 363 -22.48 -0.19 25.28
N GLU A 364 -23.05 -0.29 24.07
CA GLU A 364 -22.74 -1.38 23.14
C GLU A 364 -21.51 -1.06 22.29
N MET A 365 -20.59 -2.02 22.20
CA MET A 365 -19.42 -1.93 21.32
C MET A 365 -19.81 -2.34 19.90
N VAL A 366 -19.83 -1.39 18.98
CA VAL A 366 -20.33 -1.59 17.60
C VAL A 366 -19.22 -1.66 16.56
N GLY A 367 -18.01 -1.23 16.93
CA GLY A 367 -16.89 -1.15 16.01
C GLY A 367 -15.58 -0.76 16.68
N ASN A 368 -14.60 -0.40 15.86
CA ASN A 368 -13.31 0.10 16.31
C ASN A 368 -12.71 1.07 15.31
N LEU A 369 -11.70 1.80 15.76
CA LEU A 369 -11.01 2.83 15.00
C LEU A 369 -9.51 2.77 15.28
N THR A 370 -8.69 2.70 14.24
CA THR A 370 -7.25 2.95 14.35
C THR A 370 -6.98 4.45 14.21
N LEU A 371 -6.27 5.03 15.17
CA LEU A 371 -5.99 6.46 15.19
C LEU A 371 -4.77 6.79 14.34
N MET A 372 -4.80 7.94 13.65
CA MET A 372 -3.64 8.45 12.91
C MET A 372 -2.67 9.24 13.80
N CYS A 373 -3.04 9.57 15.04
CA CYS A 373 -2.32 10.53 15.88
C CYS A 373 -1.25 9.89 16.79
N ASN A 374 -0.32 10.73 17.24
CA ASN A 374 0.68 10.44 18.27
C ASN A 374 0.03 10.38 19.67
N ILE A 375 0.52 9.52 20.58
CA ILE A 375 0.15 9.51 22.02
C ILE A 375 0.21 10.90 22.67
N LYS A 376 1.08 11.79 22.18
CA LYS A 376 1.26 13.14 22.72
C LYS A 376 0.16 14.12 22.33
N GLU A 377 -0.61 13.85 21.29
CA GLU A 377 -1.80 14.62 20.94
C GLU A 377 -3.03 13.97 21.59
N ASN A 378 -3.97 14.81 22.04
CA ASN A 378 -5.13 14.45 22.85
C ASN A 378 -5.88 13.22 22.31
N ILE A 379 -5.62 12.04 22.87
CA ILE A 379 -6.48 10.88 22.70
C ILE A 379 -7.90 11.33 23.06
N PRO A 380 -8.89 11.14 22.17
CA PRO A 380 -10.25 11.58 22.45
C PRO A 380 -10.75 11.00 23.78
N PRO A 381 -11.34 11.82 24.67
CA PRO A 381 -11.86 11.33 25.94
C PRO A 381 -12.93 10.26 25.74
N HIS A 382 -12.98 9.28 26.64
CA HIS A 382 -14.05 8.29 26.67
C HIS A 382 -15.43 8.98 26.72
N GLY A 383 -16.37 8.51 25.91
CA GLY A 383 -17.72 9.04 25.77
C GLY A 383 -17.83 10.29 24.88
N SER A 384 -16.72 10.86 24.41
CA SER A 384 -16.78 11.98 23.46
C SER A 384 -17.26 11.53 22.08
N LEU A 385 -17.89 12.46 21.35
CA LEU A 385 -18.50 12.19 20.05
C LEU A 385 -17.45 11.96 18.96
N CYS A 386 -17.74 11.01 18.09
CA CYS A 386 -16.92 10.59 16.96
C CYS A 386 -17.77 10.66 15.69
N GLU A 387 -17.52 11.67 14.85
CA GLU A 387 -18.19 11.80 13.56
C GLU A 387 -17.50 10.93 12.51
N LEU A 388 -18.26 10.05 11.89
CA LEU A 388 -17.79 9.01 10.99
C LEU A 388 -18.48 9.12 9.64
N ILE A 389 -17.71 8.89 8.58
CA ILE A 389 -18.23 8.71 7.21
C ILE A 389 -17.96 7.28 6.75
N ALA A 390 -18.94 6.64 6.10
CA ALA A 390 -18.75 5.32 5.50
C ALA A 390 -18.06 5.43 4.13
N ILE A 391 -16.92 4.76 3.97
CA ILE A 391 -16.13 4.73 2.73
C ILE A 391 -16.64 3.64 1.78
N LEU A 392 -16.65 2.40 2.28
CA LEU A 392 -17.06 1.21 1.53
C LEU A 392 -17.59 0.12 2.47
N ALA A 393 -18.46 -0.74 1.95
CA ALA A 393 -18.95 -1.92 2.65
C ALA A 393 -18.20 -3.17 2.21
N ALA A 394 -17.99 -4.10 3.13
CA ALA A 394 -17.35 -5.39 2.88
C ALA A 394 -18.19 -6.52 3.48
N GLU A 395 -18.30 -7.62 2.74
CA GLU A 395 -18.95 -8.86 3.18
C GLU A 395 -17.99 -10.02 2.99
N THR A 396 -17.61 -10.70 4.08
CA THR A 396 -16.66 -11.83 3.98
C THR A 396 -17.34 -13.08 3.50
N SER A 397 -16.63 -13.84 2.67
CA SER A 397 -17.12 -15.11 2.13
C SER A 397 -16.33 -16.33 2.64
N LEU A 398 -15.25 -16.11 3.40
CA LEU A 398 -14.35 -17.17 3.87
C LEU A 398 -13.95 -17.00 5.36
N PRO A 399 -14.84 -17.32 6.31
CA PRO A 399 -14.63 -17.11 7.75
C PRO A 399 -13.35 -17.74 8.30
N GLU A 400 -12.98 -18.93 7.83
CA GLU A 400 -11.75 -19.61 8.26
C GLU A 400 -10.49 -18.84 7.85
N ARG A 401 -10.46 -18.30 6.61
CA ARG A 401 -9.33 -17.50 6.13
C ARG A 401 -9.24 -16.17 6.85
N VAL A 402 -10.38 -15.55 7.11
CA VAL A 402 -10.50 -14.34 7.93
C VAL A 402 -9.86 -14.60 9.31
N ALA A 403 -10.21 -15.72 9.96
CA ALA A 403 -9.65 -16.11 11.24
C ALA A 403 -8.14 -16.42 11.19
N GLN A 404 -7.68 -17.20 10.20
CA GLN A 404 -6.26 -17.52 10.00
C GLN A 404 -5.39 -16.27 9.78
N ARG A 405 -5.90 -15.31 9.04
CA ARG A 405 -5.20 -14.05 8.76
C ARG A 405 -5.35 -13.01 9.87
N GLY A 406 -6.20 -13.25 10.86
CA GLY A 406 -6.54 -12.26 11.88
C GLY A 406 -7.15 -10.99 11.26
N TRP A 407 -7.97 -11.18 10.23
CA TRP A 407 -8.57 -10.09 9.47
C TRP A 407 -10.01 -9.81 9.95
N PRO A 408 -10.55 -8.57 9.80
CA PRO A 408 -9.85 -7.33 9.53
C PRO A 408 -8.76 -7.08 10.56
N ILE A 409 -7.61 -6.60 10.09
CA ILE A 409 -6.41 -6.30 10.90
C ILE A 409 -6.72 -5.26 12.00
N MET A 410 -7.87 -4.60 11.86
CA MET A 410 -8.49 -3.67 12.79
C MET A 410 -9.24 -4.36 13.96
N SER A 411 -9.38 -5.70 13.94
CA SER A 411 -10.04 -6.44 15.02
C SER A 411 -9.05 -6.72 16.15
N PHE A 412 -9.43 -6.41 17.39
CA PHE A 412 -8.54 -6.53 18.56
C PHE A 412 -7.92 -7.93 18.74
N GLY A 413 -6.84 -7.96 19.53
CA GLY A 413 -5.96 -9.11 19.78
C GLY A 413 -6.63 -10.36 20.38
N LYS A 414 -5.78 -11.36 20.71
CA LYS A 414 -6.16 -12.76 21.01
C LYS A 414 -7.33 -12.94 21.97
N ASP A 415 -7.55 -12.00 22.90
CA ASP A 415 -8.55 -12.11 23.97
C ASP A 415 -9.82 -11.26 23.77
N ARG A 416 -9.91 -10.44 22.71
CA ARG A 416 -11.03 -9.49 22.50
C ARG A 416 -11.48 -9.38 21.05
N LYS A 417 -11.72 -10.50 20.38
CA LYS A 417 -12.25 -10.51 19.00
C LYS A 417 -13.63 -9.82 18.93
N LEU A 418 -13.65 -8.53 18.57
CA LEU A 418 -14.91 -7.79 18.36
C LEU A 418 -15.79 -8.38 17.24
N LEU A 419 -15.20 -9.22 16.38
CA LEU A 419 -15.91 -9.96 15.35
C LEU A 419 -16.34 -11.37 15.75
N SER A 420 -15.87 -11.92 16.88
CA SER A 420 -16.31 -13.26 17.31
C SER A 420 -17.34 -13.23 18.44
N SER A 421 -17.53 -12.10 19.12
CA SER A 421 -18.55 -12.01 20.19
C SER A 421 -19.96 -11.70 19.67
N THR A 422 -20.10 -11.21 18.43
CA THR A 422 -21.40 -10.95 17.77
C THR A 422 -21.63 -11.73 16.48
N ALA A 423 -20.62 -12.41 15.95
CA ALA A 423 -20.87 -13.46 14.96
C ALA A 423 -21.68 -14.53 15.69
N ARG A 424 -22.99 -14.60 15.39
CA ARG A 424 -23.76 -15.81 15.66
C ARG A 424 -22.98 -16.92 14.96
N SER A 425 -22.23 -17.67 15.75
CA SER A 425 -21.80 -19.01 15.39
C SER A 425 -23.07 -19.69 14.94
N ASP A 426 -23.22 -19.84 13.63
CA ASP A 426 -23.43 -21.17 13.06
C ASP A 426 -23.31 -21.17 11.52
N GLU A 427 -23.52 -20.09 10.74
CA GLU A 427 -23.48 -20.22 9.25
C GLU A 427 -23.02 -19.01 8.38
N GLY A 428 -22.64 -17.85 8.93
CA GLY A 428 -22.50 -16.62 8.12
C GLY A 428 -21.11 -15.97 8.08
N GLY A 429 -20.74 -15.39 6.93
CA GLY A 429 -19.67 -14.40 6.84
C GLY A 429 -19.96 -13.12 7.66
N VAL A 430 -18.96 -12.26 7.81
CA VAL A 430 -19.05 -11.00 8.56
C VAL A 430 -19.25 -9.85 7.58
N SER A 431 -20.27 -9.03 7.83
CA SER A 431 -20.55 -7.81 7.06
C SER A 431 -20.29 -6.56 7.88
N PHE A 432 -19.59 -5.59 7.29
CA PHE A 432 -19.25 -4.33 7.97
C PHE A 432 -19.01 -3.18 6.98
N TYR A 433 -19.02 -1.96 7.52
CA TYR A 433 -18.58 -0.76 6.81
C TYR A 433 -17.18 -0.37 7.26
N ASN A 434 -16.31 -0.02 6.31
CA ASN A 434 -15.09 0.71 6.60
C ASN A 434 -15.47 2.18 6.77
N VAL A 435 -15.12 2.75 7.92
CA VAL A 435 -15.49 4.11 8.30
C VAL A 435 -14.26 4.96 8.52
N MET A 436 -14.33 6.23 8.15
CA MET A 436 -13.30 7.23 8.41
C MET A 436 -13.78 8.17 9.51
N TRP A 437 -12.96 8.35 10.54
CA TRP A 437 -13.16 9.41 11.52
C TRP A 437 -12.64 10.72 10.94
N ILE A 438 -13.51 11.73 10.93
CA ILE A 438 -13.21 13.07 10.46
C ILE A 438 -13.25 14.08 11.60
N GLN A 439 -12.46 15.14 11.47
CA GLN A 439 -12.52 16.30 12.34
C GLN A 439 -12.50 17.58 11.50
N TRP A 440 -13.41 18.50 11.80
CA TRP A 440 -13.55 19.74 11.07
C TRP A 440 -12.49 20.77 11.48
N VAL A 441 -11.82 21.33 10.48
CA VAL A 441 -10.92 22.49 10.57
C VAL A 441 -11.51 23.58 9.68
N GLY A 442 -12.33 24.46 10.28
CA GLY A 442 -13.18 25.37 9.52
C GLY A 442 -14.22 24.59 8.71
N ASN A 443 -14.21 24.77 7.39
CA ASN A 443 -15.14 24.08 6.47
C ASN A 443 -14.52 22.83 5.81
N ILE A 444 -13.30 22.45 6.20
CA ILE A 444 -12.58 21.30 5.64
C ILE A 444 -12.51 20.22 6.72
N ALA A 445 -12.90 19.01 6.38
CA ALA A 445 -12.77 17.84 7.22
C ALA A 445 -11.41 17.17 6.99
N GLU A 446 -10.70 16.90 8.08
CA GLU A 446 -9.45 16.14 8.07
C GLU A 446 -9.67 14.72 8.56
N ARG A 447 -9.06 13.75 7.88
CA ARG A 447 -8.97 12.37 8.34
C ARG A 447 -8.16 12.28 9.64
N ARG A 448 -8.76 11.67 10.68
CA ARG A 448 -8.12 11.44 11.98
C ARG A 448 -8.03 9.97 12.38
N GLY A 449 -8.83 9.11 11.76
CA GLY A 449 -8.80 7.67 12.01
C GLY A 449 -9.47 6.88 10.91
N LEU A 450 -9.25 5.57 10.92
CA LEU A 450 -9.89 4.62 10.02
C LEU A 450 -10.26 3.36 10.79
N GLY A 451 -11.46 2.86 10.57
CA GLY A 451 -12.03 1.80 11.39
C GLY A 451 -13.08 0.99 10.66
N ILE A 452 -13.75 0.15 11.44
CA ILE A 452 -14.89 -0.64 10.98
C ILE A 452 -16.06 -0.52 11.96
N VAL A 453 -17.26 -0.54 11.40
CA VAL A 453 -18.52 -0.68 12.17
C VAL A 453 -19.30 -1.84 11.56
N HIS A 454 -19.81 -2.72 12.42
CA HIS A 454 -20.66 -3.84 12.02
C HIS A 454 -21.88 -3.35 11.23
N LYS A 455 -22.23 -4.06 10.16
CA LYS A 455 -23.27 -3.62 9.21
C LYS A 455 -24.62 -3.43 9.87
N GLU A 456 -25.07 -4.40 10.68
CA GLU A 456 -26.37 -4.34 11.36
C GLU A 456 -26.50 -3.10 12.24
N PHE A 457 -25.44 -2.77 13.00
CA PHE A 457 -25.41 -1.57 13.83
C PHE A 457 -25.38 -0.29 13.01
N TRP A 458 -24.56 -0.24 11.95
CA TRP A 458 -24.46 0.93 11.09
C TRP A 458 -25.80 1.22 10.38
N ASP A 459 -26.43 0.20 9.82
CA ASP A 459 -27.71 0.32 9.12
C ASP A 459 -28.82 0.77 10.09
N ALA A 460 -28.80 0.30 11.36
CA ALA A 460 -29.74 0.70 12.40
C ALA A 460 -29.61 2.18 12.86
N LEU A 461 -28.48 2.85 12.56
CA LEU A 461 -28.32 4.28 12.81
C LEU A 461 -29.03 5.15 11.77
N GLU A 462 -29.53 4.56 10.68
CA GLU A 462 -30.16 5.25 9.54
C GLU A 462 -29.31 6.45 9.04
N PRO A 463 -28.02 6.24 8.73
CA PRO A 463 -27.10 7.34 8.44
C PRO A 463 -27.46 8.06 7.14
N GLU A 464 -27.60 9.38 7.23
CA GLU A 464 -27.92 10.22 6.08
C GLU A 464 -26.66 10.57 5.27
N PRO A 465 -26.70 10.44 3.93
CA PRO A 465 -25.64 10.92 3.05
C PRO A 465 -25.49 12.44 3.09
N ARG A 466 -24.26 12.93 3.21
CA ARG A 466 -23.92 14.35 3.20
C ARG A 466 -22.70 14.60 2.34
N GLU A 467 -22.56 15.82 1.86
CA GLU A 467 -21.33 16.27 1.20
C GLU A 467 -20.31 16.74 2.24
N ILE A 468 -19.11 16.17 2.18
CA ILE A 468 -17.96 16.47 3.03
C ILE A 468 -16.82 16.96 2.15
N ILE A 469 -16.20 18.06 2.53
CA ILE A 469 -15.00 18.58 1.88
C ILE A 469 -13.79 18.04 2.63
N LEU A 470 -13.12 17.03 2.08
CA LEU A 470 -11.90 16.44 2.65
C LEU A 470 -10.66 17.18 2.16
N GLY A 471 -9.73 17.49 3.07
CA GLY A 471 -8.49 18.20 2.75
C GLY A 471 -7.27 17.76 3.53
#